data_AF-A0A1Y5EHC4-F1
#
_entry.id   AF-A0A1Y5EHC4-F1
#
_cell.length_a   1.000
_cell.length_b   1.000
_cell.length_c   1.000
_cell.angle_alpha   90.00
_cell.angle_beta   90.00
_cell.angle_gamma   90.00
#
_symmetry.space_group_name_H-M   'P 1'
#
loop_
_entity.id
_entity.type
_entity.pdbx_description
1 polymer ?
#
loop_
_entity_poly.entity_id
_entity_poly.type
_entity_poly.pdbx_seq_one_letter_code
_entity_poly.pdbx_strand_id
1 'polypeptide(L)'
;MNSAELIRALSKNGAEDLSSSLQWIKPIPEDVTALIEKIDMALKIVKFSQSRCAEEAGVKSSNDHLDSLTRLKSEIESILNKT
;
A
#
# COMPACT_ATOMS: atom_id res chain seq x y z
N MET A 1 16.76 4.88 7.76
CA MET A 1 15.66 4.13 8.39
C MET A 1 15.44 2.86 7.59
N ASN A 2 15.34 1.71 8.24
CA ASN A 2 14.96 0.44 7.59
C ASN A 2 13.44 0.23 7.66
N SER A 3 12.91 -0.72 6.88
CA SER A 3 11.47 -0.97 6.82
C SER A 3 10.88 -1.42 8.15
N ALA A 4 11.64 -2.12 9.01
CA ALA A 4 11.15 -2.53 10.32
C ALA A 4 10.97 -1.34 11.27
N GLU A 5 11.86 -0.34 11.23
CA GLU A 5 11.74 0.92 11.96
C GLU A 5 10.55 1.74 11.45
N LEU A 6 10.40 1.85 10.13
CA LEU A 6 9.26 2.52 9.50
C LEU A 6 7.92 1.86 9.93
N ILE A 7 7.84 0.54 9.88
CA ILE A 7 6.62 -0.21 10.24
C ILE A 7 6.26 0.02 11.71
N ARG A 8 7.26 0.13 12.60
CA ARG A 8 7.02 0.45 14.01
C ARG A 8 6.55 1.89 14.23
N ALA A 9 6.89 2.80 13.33
CA ALA A 9 6.46 4.20 13.37
C ALA A 9 5.06 4.42 12.80
N LEU A 10 4.44 3.40 12.18
CA LEU A 10 3.07 3.49 11.70
C LEU A 10 2.10 3.71 12.85
N SER A 11 1.09 4.54 12.59
CA SER A 11 -0.11 4.63 13.40
C SER A 11 -0.87 3.30 13.40
N LYS A 12 -1.85 3.18 14.29
CA LYS A 12 -2.75 2.02 14.32
C LYS A 12 -3.42 1.79 12.96
N ASN A 13 -3.91 2.87 12.32
CA ASN A 13 -4.57 2.78 11.02
C ASN A 13 -3.58 2.35 9.93
N GLY A 14 -2.34 2.88 9.96
CA GLY A 14 -1.28 2.47 9.05
C GLY A 14 -0.92 1.00 9.19
N ALA A 15 -0.89 0.46 10.40
CA ALA A 15 -0.68 -0.97 10.63
C ALA A 15 -1.83 -1.84 10.10
N GLU A 16 -3.08 -1.38 10.22
CA GLU A 16 -4.27 -2.04 9.66
C GLU A 16 -4.26 -2.01 8.12
N ASP A 17 -3.93 -0.85 7.53
CA ASP A 17 -3.79 -0.66 6.08
C ASP A 17 -2.62 -1.53 5.53
N LEU A 18 -1.51 -1.63 6.27
CA LEU A 18 -0.39 -2.53 5.96
C LEU A 18 -0.85 -3.99 5.95
N SER A 19 -1.54 -4.43 7.01
CA SER A 19 -2.05 -5.79 7.15
C SER A 19 -2.98 -6.16 5.98
N SER A 20 -3.91 -5.27 5.64
CA SER A 20 -4.86 -5.43 4.53
C SER A 20 -4.18 -5.46 3.16
N SER A 21 -2.96 -4.91 3.06
CA SER A 21 -2.17 -4.81 1.84
C SER A 21 -1.11 -5.91 1.70
N LEU A 22 -0.89 -6.73 2.73
CA LEU A 22 0.22 -7.72 2.80
C LEU A 22 0.28 -8.66 1.60
N GLN A 23 -0.86 -9.04 1.02
CA GLN A 23 -0.92 -9.92 -0.14
C GLN A 23 -0.18 -9.36 -1.37
N TRP A 24 -0.05 -8.04 -1.48
CA TRP A 24 0.61 -7.36 -2.62
C TRP A 24 2.06 -6.99 -2.34
N ILE A 25 2.41 -6.80 -1.06
CA ILE A 25 3.71 -6.25 -0.65
C ILE A 25 4.64 -7.31 -0.05
N LYS A 26 4.20 -8.56 0.17
CA LYS A 26 5.07 -9.64 0.64
C LYS A 26 6.02 -10.17 -0.45
N PRO A 27 7.26 -10.56 -0.10
CA PRO A 27 7.93 -10.29 1.18
C PRO A 27 8.22 -8.78 1.36
N ILE A 28 8.15 -8.29 2.60
CA ILE A 28 8.44 -6.88 2.92
C ILE A 28 9.96 -6.65 2.73
N PRO A 29 10.39 -5.74 1.84
CA PRO A 29 11.80 -5.41 1.68
C PRO A 29 12.38 -4.79 2.95
N GLU A 30 13.66 -5.06 3.27
CA GLU A 30 14.35 -4.42 4.41
C GLU A 30 14.63 -2.94 4.17
N ASP A 31 14.85 -2.57 2.91
CA ASP A 31 15.06 -1.20 2.47
C ASP A 31 13.73 -0.46 2.25
N VAL A 32 13.67 0.78 2.73
CA VAL A 32 12.45 1.59 2.69
C VAL A 32 12.12 2.05 1.27
N THR A 33 13.13 2.38 0.45
CA THR A 33 12.92 2.76 -0.94
C THR A 33 12.30 1.59 -1.71
N ALA A 34 12.85 0.38 -1.53
CA ALA A 34 12.29 -0.83 -2.12
C ALA A 34 10.87 -1.13 -1.63
N LEU A 35 10.55 -0.85 -0.36
CA LEU A 35 9.19 -0.98 0.16
C LEU A 35 8.22 0.00 -0.51
N ILE A 36 8.61 1.26 -0.69
CA ILE A 36 7.79 2.27 -1.39
C ILE A 36 7.54 1.86 -2.84
N GLU A 37 8.58 1.46 -3.57
CA GLU A 37 8.46 0.98 -4.96
C GLU A 37 7.49 -0.19 -5.07
N LYS A 38 7.52 -1.09 -4.08
CA LYS A 38 6.61 -2.24 -4.03
C LYS A 38 5.17 -1.84 -3.75
N ILE A 39 4.94 -0.86 -2.88
CA ILE A 39 3.61 -0.28 -2.65
C ILE A 39 3.10 0.41 -3.92
N ASP A 40 3.96 1.12 -4.64
CA ASP A 40 3.61 1.73 -5.93
C ASP A 40 3.27 0.70 -7.00
N MET A 41 4.00 -0.41 -7.05
CA MET A 41 3.68 -1.51 -7.95
C MET A 41 2.34 -2.16 -7.59
N ALA A 42 2.07 -2.38 -6.30
CA ALA A 42 0.78 -2.87 -5.81
C ALA A 42 -0.38 -1.93 -6.21
N LEU A 43 -0.20 -0.61 -6.03
CA LEU A 43 -1.18 0.40 -6.46
C LEU A 43 -1.46 0.32 -7.97
N LYS A 44 -0.43 0.17 -8.80
CA LYS A 44 -0.59 0.02 -10.25
C LYS A 44 -1.35 -1.25 -10.62
N ILE A 45 -1.04 -2.38 -9.98
CA ILE A 45 -1.70 -3.67 -10.24
C ILE A 45 -3.18 -3.60 -9.83
N VAL A 46 -3.49 -3.08 -8.65
CA VAL A 46 -4.86 -2.95 -8.15
C VAL A 46 -5.68 -2.01 -9.04
N LYS A 47 -5.13 -0.84 -9.40
CA LYS A 47 -5.78 0.10 -10.34
C LYS A 47 -6.05 -0.55 -11.69
N PHE A 48 -5.05 -1.23 -12.27
CA PHE A 48 -5.21 -1.90 -13.55
C PHE A 48 -6.27 -3.01 -13.51
N SER A 49 -6.27 -3.82 -12.45
CA SER A 49 -7.26 -4.89 -12.25
C SER A 49 -8.68 -4.31 -12.14
N GLN A 50 -8.83 -3.19 -11.43
CA GLN A 50 -10.12 -2.50 -11.32
C GLN A 50 -10.58 -1.91 -12.65
N SER A 51 -9.70 -1.26 -13.41
CA SER A 51 -10.04 -0.71 -14.73
C SER A 51 -10.57 -1.80 -15.66
N ARG A 52 -9.96 -2.99 -15.65
CA ARG A 52 -10.42 -4.14 -16.45
C ARG A 52 -11.76 -4.70 -15.97
N CYS A 53 -11.95 -4.86 -14.66
CA CYS A 53 -13.22 -5.36 -14.11
C CYS A 53 -14.38 -4.37 -14.31
N ALA A 54 -14.11 -3.06 -14.33
CA ALA A 54 -15.11 -2.02 -14.59
C ALA A 54 -15.61 -2.05 -16.05
N GLU A 55 -14.76 -2.41 -17.00
CA GLU A 55 -15.13 -2.57 -18.41
C GLU A 55 -15.97 -3.84 -18.67
N GLU A 56 -15.76 -4.91 -17.91
CA GLU A 56 -16.39 -6.22 -18.18
C GLU A 56 -17.66 -6.52 -17.35
N ALA A 57 -17.83 -5.95 -16.14
CA ALA A 57 -18.82 -6.50 -15.20
C ALA A 57 -19.89 -5.53 -14.69
N GLY A 58 -19.76 -4.20 -14.80
CA GLY A 58 -20.71 -3.26 -14.18
C GLY A 58 -20.86 -3.41 -12.64
N VAL A 59 -20.02 -4.24 -12.01
CA VAL A 59 -19.98 -4.48 -10.57
C VAL A 59 -18.99 -3.50 -9.96
N LYS A 60 -19.43 -2.70 -8.99
CA LYS A 60 -18.54 -1.89 -8.15
C LYS A 60 -17.51 -2.81 -7.50
N SER A 61 -16.27 -2.78 -7.96
CA SER A 61 -15.15 -3.34 -7.22
C SER A 61 -15.12 -2.67 -5.85
N SER A 62 -15.02 -3.45 -4.78
CA SER A 62 -14.65 -2.89 -3.47
C SER A 62 -13.33 -2.14 -3.66
N ASN A 63 -13.33 -0.84 -3.32
CA ASN A 63 -12.15 0.02 -3.40
C ASN A 63 -11.26 -0.08 -2.16
N ASP A 64 -11.63 -0.92 -1.20
CA ASP A 64 -11.04 -0.94 0.14
C ASP A 64 -9.53 -1.23 0.09
N HIS A 65 -9.07 -2.08 -0.84
CA HIS A 65 -7.64 -2.36 -1.02
C HIS A 65 -6.87 -1.20 -1.66
N LEU A 66 -7.46 -0.51 -2.64
CA LEU A 66 -6.85 0.64 -3.27
C LEU A 66 -6.71 1.80 -2.27
N ASP A 67 -7.76 2.02 -1.50
CA ASP A 67 -7.79 3.06 -0.47
C ASP A 67 -6.79 2.74 0.65
N SER A 68 -6.71 1.48 1.09
CA SER A 68 -5.73 1.04 2.09
C SER A 68 -4.29 1.23 1.61
N LEU A 69 -3.97 0.81 0.39
CA LEU A 69 -2.63 1.02 -0.20
C LEU A 69 -2.29 2.51 -0.36
N THR A 70 -3.28 3.34 -0.72
CA THR A 70 -3.10 4.77 -0.89
C THR A 70 -2.82 5.45 0.45
N ARG A 71 -3.62 5.15 1.48
CA ARG A 71 -3.41 5.68 2.85
C ARG A 71 -2.08 5.23 3.43
N LEU A 72 -1.74 3.95 3.29
CA LEU A 72 -0.45 3.41 3.73
C LEU A 72 0.72 4.17 3.08
N LYS A 73 0.66 4.39 1.76
CA LYS A 73 1.71 5.15 1.05
C LYS A 73 1.84 6.57 1.61
N SER A 74 0.73 7.28 1.74
CA SER A 74 0.74 8.67 2.24
C SER A 74 1.27 8.76 3.67
N GLU A 75 0.96 7.80 4.53
CA GLU A 75 1.50 7.76 5.89
C GLU A 75 3.00 7.51 5.90
N ILE A 76 3.48 6.53 5.12
CA ILE A 76 4.91 6.23 4.98
C ILE A 76 5.69 7.45 4.48
N GLU A 77 5.20 8.13 3.44
CA GLU A 77 5.80 9.36 2.93
C GLU A 77 5.79 10.49 3.98
N SER A 78 4.72 10.58 4.79
CA SER A 78 4.65 11.55 5.89
C SER A 78 5.69 11.29 6.98
N ILE A 79 5.92 10.03 7.35
CA ILE A 79 6.95 9.64 8.33
C ILE A 79 8.33 9.99 7.77
N LEU A 80 8.59 9.68 6.50
CA LEU A 80 9.86 9.95 5.86
C LEU A 80 10.16 11.44 5.72
N ASN A 81 9.16 12.26 5.37
CA ASN A 81 9.34 13.71 5.25
C ASN A 81 9.48 14.43 6.60
N LYS A 82 9.15 13.77 7.72
CA LYS A 82 9.34 14.29 9.08
C LYS A 82 10.69 13.90 9.69
N THR A 83 11.43 13.02 9.05
CA THR A 83 12.73 12.49 9.51
C THR A 83 13.86 13.19 8.76
#